data_AF-A0AAV0KIY3-F1
#
_entry.id   AF-A0AAV0KIY3-F1
#
_cell.length_a   1.000
_cell.length_b   1.000
_cell.length_c   1.000
_cell.angle_alpha   90.00
_cell.angle_beta   90.00
_cell.angle_gamma   90.00
#
_symmetry.space_group_name_H-M   'P 1'
#
loop_
_entity.id
_entity.type
_entity.pdbx_description
1 polymer ?
#
loop_
_entity_poly.entity_id
_entity_poly.type
_entity_poly.pdbx_seq_one_letter_code
_entity_poly.pdbx_strand_id
1 'polypeptide(L)'
;MRTGTWVTASAHIITAVIGSGVLSLAWAIAQLGWVAGPATLIIFSLITLFTSTLLADAYRHPDPVTGQRNYTYMDAVRAHLGGLKVRFCGVAQYSNLVGVTVGYTITASISMEMVRGSKCFHGKDKCHASTTLDMVVFGCIQLILCQVPNFHNLSRLSILAAVMSLTYSLIGLGLSIVKVASAKLNEGGETRTTSATVSEAQRLWRIFQAIGDIAFAYAYSTVLIEIQDTLKSSPAENKTMKRASLVGISTTTIFYLLCGCVGYAAFGEDAPGDLLSGTGFNHPVWLLNVANVCVAIHLIGAYQVSSV
;
A
#
# COMPACT_ATOMS: atom_id res chain seq x y z
N MET A 1 -21.33 -20.40 2.75
CA MET A 1 -20.34 -21.18 1.97
C MET A 1 -19.24 -20.24 1.50
N ARG A 2 -17.96 -20.67 1.55
CA ARG A 2 -16.81 -19.89 1.09
C ARG A 2 -16.66 -20.01 -0.43
N THR A 3 -16.49 -18.88 -1.13
CA THR A 3 -16.44 -18.85 -2.60
C THR A 3 -15.17 -18.21 -3.15
N GLY A 4 -14.24 -17.80 -2.29
CA GLY A 4 -12.98 -17.17 -2.68
C GLY A 4 -12.14 -18.09 -3.57
N THR A 5 -11.43 -17.47 -4.51
CA THR A 5 -10.52 -18.13 -5.46
C THR A 5 -9.14 -17.46 -5.39
N TRP A 6 -8.14 -18.05 -6.05
CA TRP A 6 -6.82 -17.41 -6.14
C TRP A 6 -6.91 -15.99 -6.76
N VAL A 7 -7.86 -15.73 -7.66
CA VAL A 7 -8.06 -14.41 -8.29
C VAL A 7 -8.55 -13.40 -7.27
N THR A 8 -9.59 -13.74 -6.50
CA THR A 8 -10.12 -12.83 -5.48
C THR A 8 -9.12 -12.62 -4.35
N ALA A 9 -8.39 -13.66 -3.95
CA ALA A 9 -7.32 -13.53 -2.97
C ALA A 9 -6.17 -12.66 -3.49
N SER A 10 -5.73 -12.82 -4.75
CA SER A 10 -4.74 -11.91 -5.34
C SER A 10 -5.22 -10.47 -5.38
N ALA A 11 -6.51 -10.21 -5.66
CA ALA A 11 -7.07 -8.86 -5.58
C ALA A 11 -7.03 -8.29 -4.15
N HIS A 12 -7.35 -9.10 -3.13
CA HIS A 12 -7.21 -8.72 -1.72
C HIS A 12 -5.76 -8.39 -1.36
N ILE A 13 -4.81 -9.22 -1.79
CA ILE A 13 -3.38 -8.99 -1.57
C ILE A 13 -2.92 -7.70 -2.26
N ILE A 14 -3.27 -7.51 -3.53
CA ILE A 14 -2.95 -6.28 -4.27
C ILE A 14 -3.57 -5.05 -3.60
N THR A 15 -4.79 -5.16 -3.09
CA THR A 15 -5.46 -4.07 -2.35
C THR A 15 -4.73 -3.74 -1.06
N ALA A 16 -4.35 -4.76 -0.28
CA ALA A 16 -3.66 -4.56 0.99
C ALA A 16 -2.23 -4.04 0.80
N VAL A 17 -1.54 -4.51 -0.25
CA VAL A 17 -0.14 -4.19 -0.53
C VAL A 17 -0.05 -2.86 -1.28
N ILE A 18 -0.64 -2.72 -2.48
CA ILE A 18 -0.62 -1.48 -3.29
C ILE A 18 -1.58 -0.45 -2.68
N GLY A 19 -1.23 0.05 -1.50
CA GLY A 19 -1.89 1.15 -0.80
C GLY A 19 -1.08 2.44 -0.87
N SER A 20 -1.11 3.23 0.20
CA SER A 20 -0.38 4.50 0.30
C SER A 20 1.13 4.35 0.08
N GLY A 21 1.71 3.19 0.44
CA GLY A 21 3.15 2.95 0.36
C GLY A 21 3.75 3.07 -1.05
N VAL A 22 2.98 2.89 -2.13
CA VAL A 22 3.52 3.06 -3.50
C VAL A 22 3.82 4.53 -3.85
N LEU A 23 3.11 5.46 -3.22
CA LEU A 23 3.20 6.90 -3.51
C LEU A 23 4.51 7.51 -2.99
N SER A 24 5.09 6.93 -1.94
CA SER A 24 6.32 7.35 -1.28
C SER A 24 7.58 6.64 -1.79
N LEU A 25 7.46 5.59 -2.62
CA LEU A 25 8.62 4.78 -3.05
C LEU A 25 9.66 5.57 -3.83
N ALA A 26 9.26 6.59 -4.60
CA ALA A 26 10.21 7.46 -5.29
C ALA A 26 11.11 8.19 -4.28
N TRP A 27 10.51 8.71 -3.20
CA TRP A 27 11.24 9.32 -2.09
C TRP A 27 12.11 8.31 -1.35
N ALA A 28 11.60 7.11 -1.07
CA ALA A 28 12.38 6.07 -0.39
C ALA A 28 13.63 5.67 -1.20
N ILE A 29 13.49 5.51 -2.53
CA ILE A 29 14.64 5.25 -3.41
C ILE A 29 15.57 6.46 -3.47
N ALA A 30 15.07 7.70 -3.41
CA ALA A 30 15.95 8.86 -3.30
C ALA A 30 16.83 8.82 -2.05
N GLN A 31 16.30 8.38 -0.91
CA GLN A 31 17.10 8.27 0.33
C GLN A 31 18.12 7.13 0.30
N LEU A 32 17.85 6.05 -0.44
CA LEU A 32 18.69 4.85 -0.51
C LEU A 32 19.62 4.82 -1.74
N GLY A 33 19.29 5.56 -2.78
CA GLY A 33 19.97 5.57 -4.07
C GLY A 33 19.60 4.41 -5.01
N TRP A 34 20.13 4.47 -6.23
CA TRP A 34 19.82 3.58 -7.37
C TRP A 34 20.12 2.10 -7.16
N VAL A 35 21.00 1.77 -6.22
CA VAL A 35 21.37 0.37 -5.94
C VAL A 35 20.63 -0.15 -4.71
N ALA A 36 20.80 0.52 -3.56
CA ALA A 36 20.21 0.03 -2.32
C ALA A 36 18.68 0.13 -2.31
N GLY A 37 18.08 1.13 -2.97
CA GLY A 37 16.62 1.26 -3.06
C GLY A 37 15.95 0.05 -3.74
N PRO A 38 16.27 -0.24 -5.02
CA PRO A 38 15.73 -1.39 -5.72
C PRO A 38 16.10 -2.73 -5.07
N ALA A 39 17.32 -2.88 -4.56
CA ALA A 39 17.73 -4.08 -3.84
C ALA A 39 16.85 -4.30 -2.58
N THR A 40 16.56 -3.25 -1.82
CA THR A 40 15.70 -3.31 -0.63
C THR A 40 14.28 -3.71 -1.01
N LEU A 41 13.71 -3.17 -2.08
CA LEU A 41 12.39 -3.58 -2.61
C LEU A 41 12.34 -5.08 -2.94
N ILE A 42 13.38 -5.61 -3.59
CA ILE A 42 13.45 -7.04 -3.95
C ILE A 42 13.61 -7.90 -2.69
N ILE A 43 14.46 -7.50 -1.76
CA ILE A 43 14.68 -8.23 -0.50
C ILE A 43 13.37 -8.32 0.30
N PHE A 44 12.66 -7.21 0.50
CA PHE A 44 11.38 -7.23 1.22
C PHE A 44 10.29 -8.02 0.47
N SER A 45 10.28 -8.00 -0.86
CA SER A 45 9.40 -8.87 -1.66
C SER A 45 9.66 -10.36 -1.38
N LEU A 46 10.93 -10.78 -1.38
CA LEU A 46 11.31 -12.17 -1.11
C LEU A 46 10.99 -12.60 0.33
N ILE A 47 11.30 -11.74 1.32
CA ILE A 47 10.94 -11.98 2.72
C ILE A 47 9.43 -12.14 2.87
N THR A 48 8.66 -11.27 2.20
CA THR A 48 7.20 -11.30 2.26
C THR A 48 6.65 -12.56 1.61
N LEU A 49 7.17 -13.00 0.46
CA LEU A 49 6.76 -14.23 -0.20
C LEU A 49 7.06 -15.47 0.66
N PHE A 50 8.26 -15.51 1.25
CA PHE A 50 8.67 -16.59 2.14
C PHE A 50 7.77 -16.68 3.38
N THR A 51 7.63 -15.57 4.10
CA THR A 51 6.81 -15.52 5.33
C THR A 51 5.33 -15.78 5.04
N SER A 52 4.79 -15.28 3.91
CA SER A 52 3.42 -15.57 3.48
C SER A 52 3.20 -17.06 3.20
N THR A 53 4.20 -17.73 2.64
CA THR A 53 4.13 -19.18 2.37
C THR A 53 4.05 -19.98 3.66
N LEU A 54 4.86 -19.61 4.66
CA LEU A 54 4.82 -20.24 5.99
C LEU A 54 3.48 -19.99 6.70
N LEU A 55 3.00 -18.74 6.66
CA LEU A 55 1.75 -18.37 7.30
C LEU A 55 0.55 -19.07 6.63
N ALA A 56 0.59 -19.27 5.32
CA ALA A 56 -0.46 -19.99 4.61
C ALA A 56 -0.59 -21.46 5.05
N ASP A 57 0.51 -22.09 5.45
CA ASP A 57 0.49 -23.45 6.03
C ASP A 57 0.00 -23.44 7.48
N ALA A 58 0.27 -22.37 8.23
CA ALA A 58 -0.19 -22.19 9.61
C ALA A 58 -1.71 -21.90 9.74
N TYR A 59 -2.42 -21.73 8.63
CA TYR A 59 -3.89 -21.61 8.63
C TYR A 59 -4.57 -22.82 9.27
N ARG A 60 -3.97 -24.02 9.16
CA ARG A 60 -4.48 -25.23 9.81
C ARG A 60 -3.45 -25.85 10.75
N HIS A 61 -3.93 -26.43 11.84
CA HIS A 61 -3.11 -27.14 12.83
C HIS A 61 -3.83 -28.41 13.33
N PRO A 62 -3.16 -29.55 13.57
CA PRO A 62 -1.70 -29.77 13.48
C PRO A 62 -1.16 -30.07 12.08
N ASP A 63 -2.03 -30.39 11.11
CA ASP A 63 -1.66 -30.63 9.72
C ASP A 63 -2.11 -29.45 8.82
N PRO A 64 -1.29 -28.97 7.87
CA PRO A 64 -1.59 -27.80 7.04
C PRO A 64 -2.77 -27.99 6.07
N VAL A 65 -3.26 -29.22 5.87
CA VAL A 65 -4.38 -29.53 4.97
C VAL A 65 -5.58 -30.10 5.73
N THR A 66 -5.35 -31.05 6.63
CA THR A 66 -6.41 -31.76 7.36
C THR A 66 -6.64 -31.24 8.77
N GLY A 67 -5.77 -30.37 9.28
CA GLY A 67 -5.89 -29.77 10.61
C GLY A 67 -7.11 -28.87 10.77
N GLN A 68 -7.41 -28.51 12.02
CA GLN A 68 -8.44 -27.54 12.35
C GLN A 68 -8.05 -26.15 11.84
N ARG A 69 -9.04 -25.39 11.41
CA ARG A 69 -8.86 -24.05 10.82
C ARG A 69 -8.68 -23.01 11.91
N ASN A 70 -7.77 -22.08 11.64
CA ASN A 70 -7.61 -20.84 12.38
C ASN A 70 -8.19 -19.71 11.52
N TYR A 71 -9.22 -19.03 12.02
CA TYR A 71 -9.95 -18.02 11.24
C TYR A 71 -9.23 -16.66 11.22
N THR A 72 -8.41 -16.40 12.24
CA THR A 72 -7.62 -15.16 12.37
C THR A 72 -6.15 -15.46 12.60
N TYR A 73 -5.29 -14.49 12.31
CA TYR A 73 -3.86 -14.57 12.62
C TYR A 73 -3.62 -14.92 14.10
N MET A 74 -4.37 -14.31 15.02
CA MET A 74 -4.23 -14.55 16.45
C MET A 74 -4.63 -15.97 16.86
N ASP A 75 -5.59 -16.58 16.18
CA ASP A 75 -5.95 -17.98 16.41
C ASP A 75 -4.83 -18.91 15.95
N ALA A 76 -4.21 -18.63 14.80
CA ALA A 76 -3.06 -19.39 14.31
C ALA A 76 -1.87 -19.30 15.29
N VAL A 77 -1.58 -18.10 15.81
CA VAL A 77 -0.54 -17.89 16.83
C VAL A 77 -0.85 -18.67 18.12
N ARG A 78 -2.10 -18.64 18.59
CA ARG A 78 -2.52 -19.40 19.79
C ARG A 78 -2.37 -20.90 19.58
N ALA A 79 -2.76 -21.41 18.41
CA ALA A 79 -2.70 -22.83 18.09
C ALA A 79 -1.27 -23.37 17.99
N HIS A 80 -0.32 -22.57 17.48
CA HIS A 80 1.06 -23.02 17.21
C HIS A 80 2.07 -22.67 18.31
N LEU A 81 1.96 -21.49 18.95
CA LEU A 81 3.00 -20.95 19.83
C LEU A 81 2.62 -20.95 21.30
N GLY A 82 1.38 -20.61 21.62
CA GLY A 82 0.86 -20.52 23.00
C GLY A 82 1.59 -19.51 23.91
N GLY A 83 1.08 -19.35 25.14
CA GLY A 83 1.75 -18.63 26.22
C GLY A 83 2.11 -17.16 25.91
N LEU A 84 3.32 -16.76 26.34
CA LEU A 84 3.79 -15.37 26.26
C LEU A 84 3.98 -14.87 24.82
N LYS A 85 4.24 -15.79 23.88
CA LYS A 85 4.44 -15.47 22.45
C LYS A 85 3.17 -14.89 21.82
N VAL A 86 1.99 -15.35 22.25
CA VAL A 86 0.70 -14.80 21.83
C VAL A 86 0.60 -13.31 22.17
N ARG A 87 1.07 -12.90 23.35
CA ARG A 87 1.05 -11.49 23.75
C ARG A 87 1.97 -10.64 22.88
N PHE A 88 3.20 -11.10 22.62
CA PHE A 88 4.14 -10.37 21.77
C PHE A 88 3.65 -10.25 20.32
N CYS A 89 3.17 -11.35 19.73
CA CYS A 89 2.58 -11.33 18.38
C CYS A 89 1.34 -10.45 18.31
N GLY A 90 0.49 -10.46 19.34
CA GLY A 90 -0.67 -9.58 19.43
C GLY A 90 -0.27 -8.11 19.44
N VAL A 91 0.66 -7.71 20.32
CA VAL A 91 1.17 -6.32 20.36
C VAL A 91 1.72 -5.90 18.99
N ALA A 92 2.52 -6.77 18.34
CA ALA A 92 3.07 -6.48 17.02
C ALA A 92 1.98 -6.32 15.94
N GLN A 93 1.00 -7.23 15.89
CA GLN A 93 -0.08 -7.20 14.90
C GLN A 93 -0.96 -5.96 15.08
N TYR A 94 -1.45 -5.70 16.31
CA TYR A 94 -2.33 -4.54 16.55
C TYR A 94 -1.60 -3.21 16.32
N SER A 95 -0.32 -3.11 16.68
CA SER A 95 0.47 -1.91 16.39
C SER A 95 0.61 -1.68 14.88
N ASN A 96 0.81 -2.75 14.10
CA ASN A 96 0.87 -2.67 12.64
C ASN A 96 -0.47 -2.22 12.05
N LEU A 97 -1.59 -2.84 12.47
CA LEU A 97 -2.94 -2.47 12.00
C LEU A 97 -3.29 -1.01 12.33
N VAL A 98 -2.94 -0.52 13.53
CA VAL A 98 -3.10 0.90 13.89
C VAL A 98 -2.24 1.78 12.98
N GLY A 99 -0.99 1.41 12.73
CA GLY A 99 -0.12 2.15 11.81
C GLY A 99 -0.68 2.25 10.38
N VAL A 100 -1.16 1.13 9.84
CA VAL A 100 -1.78 1.04 8.51
C VAL A 100 -3.01 1.95 8.42
N THR A 101 -3.92 1.85 9.40
CA THR A 101 -5.17 2.64 9.41
C THR A 101 -4.92 4.14 9.57
N VAL A 102 -3.93 4.54 10.36
CA VAL A 102 -3.47 5.94 10.44
C VAL A 102 -2.90 6.41 9.09
N GLY A 103 -2.01 5.61 8.48
CA GLY A 103 -1.41 5.93 7.18
C GLY A 103 -2.46 6.09 6.07
N TYR A 104 -3.45 5.19 6.03
CA TYR A 104 -4.57 5.28 5.09
C TYR A 104 -5.42 6.52 5.32
N THR A 105 -5.72 6.85 6.58
CA THR A 105 -6.51 8.05 6.92
C THR A 105 -5.79 9.32 6.46
N ILE A 106 -4.49 9.46 6.74
CA ILE A 106 -3.69 10.61 6.33
C ILE A 106 -3.66 10.71 4.79
N THR A 107 -3.31 9.62 4.12
CA THR A 107 -3.14 9.62 2.65
C THR A 107 -4.46 9.90 1.92
N ALA A 108 -5.56 9.30 2.37
CA ALA A 108 -6.88 9.55 1.80
C ALA A 108 -7.30 11.01 1.99
N SER A 109 -6.99 11.59 3.15
CA SER A 109 -7.32 12.98 3.46
C SER A 109 -6.54 13.97 2.60
N ILE A 110 -5.24 13.75 2.42
CA ILE A 110 -4.41 14.54 1.50
C ILE A 110 -4.97 14.44 0.08
N SER A 111 -5.34 13.24 -0.36
CA SER A 111 -5.89 13.03 -1.71
C SER A 111 -7.23 13.77 -1.91
N MET A 112 -8.13 13.71 -0.93
CA MET A 112 -9.41 14.44 -0.97
C MET A 112 -9.20 15.96 -0.95
N GLU A 113 -8.23 16.43 -0.17
CA GLU A 113 -7.85 17.84 -0.11
C GLU A 113 -7.37 18.34 -1.47
N MET A 114 -6.52 17.57 -2.16
CA MET A 114 -6.02 17.90 -3.51
C MET A 114 -7.17 18.04 -4.52
N VAL A 115 -8.16 17.15 -4.47
CA VAL A 115 -9.34 17.20 -5.36
C VAL A 115 -10.22 18.41 -5.04
N ARG A 116 -10.37 18.79 -3.77
CA ARG A 116 -11.15 19.96 -3.38
C ARG A 116 -10.41 21.27 -3.72
N GLY A 117 -9.12 21.34 -3.42
CA GLY A 117 -8.28 22.51 -3.67
C GLY A 117 -8.16 22.87 -5.14
N SER A 118 -8.13 21.87 -6.04
CA SER A 118 -8.05 22.12 -7.49
C SER A 118 -9.32 22.78 -8.08
N LYS A 119 -10.49 22.56 -7.50
CA LYS A 119 -11.74 23.26 -7.86
C LYS A 119 -11.68 24.74 -7.49
N CYS A 120 -10.93 25.08 -6.45
CA CYS A 120 -10.77 26.44 -5.98
C CYS A 120 -9.77 27.25 -6.82
N PHE A 121 -8.84 26.59 -7.53
CA PHE A 121 -7.94 27.25 -8.48
C PHE A 121 -8.68 27.89 -9.70
N HIS A 122 -9.92 27.48 -9.97
CA HIS A 122 -10.75 27.99 -11.08
C HIS A 122 -11.90 28.90 -10.62
N GLY A 123 -12.09 29.13 -9.31
CA GLY A 123 -13.14 29.99 -8.75
C GLY A 123 -12.55 31.05 -7.82
N LYS A 124 -13.09 32.27 -7.84
CA LYS A 124 -12.57 33.44 -7.09
C LYS A 124 -12.68 33.36 -5.55
N ASP A 125 -13.06 32.22 -4.99
CA ASP A 125 -13.37 32.09 -3.57
C ASP A 125 -12.21 31.47 -2.77
N LYS A 126 -11.96 32.06 -1.59
CA LYS A 126 -10.97 31.58 -0.61
C LYS A 126 -11.44 30.24 -0.04
N CYS A 127 -11.03 29.12 -0.65
CA CYS A 127 -11.27 27.81 -0.07
C CYS A 127 -10.32 27.55 1.10
N HIS A 128 -10.87 27.37 2.29
CA HIS A 128 -10.21 26.64 3.36
C HIS A 128 -10.36 25.13 3.11
N ALA A 129 -9.54 24.57 2.21
CA ALA A 129 -9.37 23.13 2.20
C ALA A 129 -8.57 22.76 3.46
N SER A 130 -9.17 21.94 4.32
CA SER A 130 -8.54 21.50 5.56
C SER A 130 -8.43 19.99 5.55
N THR A 131 -7.20 19.48 5.63
CA THR A 131 -6.91 18.04 5.77
C THR A 131 -7.66 17.45 6.97
N THR A 132 -7.81 18.21 8.05
CA THR A 132 -8.54 17.77 9.26
C THR A 132 -10.01 17.48 8.97
N LEU A 133 -10.67 18.30 8.14
CA LEU A 133 -12.05 18.05 7.75
C LEU A 133 -12.16 16.79 6.90
N ASP A 134 -11.19 16.56 5.99
CA ASP A 134 -11.15 15.34 5.17
C ASP A 134 -10.88 14.09 6.01
N MET A 135 -10.06 14.18 7.06
CA MET A 135 -9.87 13.10 8.04
C MET A 135 -11.17 12.73 8.74
N VAL A 136 -11.95 13.73 9.16
CA VAL A 136 -13.27 13.50 9.79
C VAL A 136 -14.22 12.84 8.79
N VAL A 137 -14.28 13.34 7.55
CA VAL A 137 -15.13 12.74 6.49
C VAL A 137 -14.74 11.28 6.23
N PHE A 138 -13.44 11.00 6.06
CA PHE A 138 -12.94 9.64 5.89
C PHE A 138 -13.36 8.76 7.08
N GLY A 139 -13.14 9.23 8.31
CA GLY A 139 -13.53 8.52 9.53
C GLY A 139 -15.02 8.22 9.59
N CYS A 140 -15.89 9.17 9.24
CA CYS A 140 -17.34 8.95 9.17
C CYS A 140 -17.71 7.87 8.14
N ILE A 141 -17.09 7.88 6.96
CA ILE A 141 -17.28 6.83 5.95
C ILE A 141 -16.87 5.47 6.52
N GLN A 142 -15.71 5.38 7.17
CA GLN A 142 -15.25 4.14 7.79
C GLN A 142 -16.19 3.64 8.89
N LEU A 143 -16.69 4.53 9.76
CA LEU A 143 -17.63 4.15 10.82
C LEU A 143 -18.91 3.53 10.25
N ILE A 144 -19.44 4.09 9.16
CA ILE A 144 -20.62 3.57 8.46
C ILE A 144 -20.31 2.20 7.83
N LEU A 145 -19.18 2.09 7.11
CA LEU A 145 -18.79 0.86 6.43
C LEU A 145 -18.47 -0.28 7.42
N CYS A 146 -17.88 0.02 8.58
CA CYS A 146 -17.64 -0.96 9.63
C CYS A 146 -18.92 -1.53 10.24
N GLN A 147 -20.09 -0.89 10.05
CA GLN A 147 -21.37 -1.49 10.45
C GLN A 147 -21.87 -2.56 9.48
N VAL A 148 -21.26 -2.70 8.29
CA VAL A 148 -21.65 -3.70 7.30
C VAL A 148 -21.06 -5.06 7.72
N PRO A 149 -21.89 -6.03 8.15
CA PRO A 149 -21.37 -7.31 8.54
C PRO A 149 -20.93 -8.09 7.29
N ASN A 150 -19.79 -8.77 7.42
CA ASN A 150 -19.32 -9.89 6.60
C ASN A 150 -18.37 -9.57 5.42
N PHE A 151 -17.17 -10.16 5.45
CA PHE A 151 -16.10 -10.03 4.44
C PHE A 151 -16.52 -10.52 3.05
N HIS A 152 -17.54 -11.40 2.97
CA HIS A 152 -18.06 -11.89 1.70
C HIS A 152 -18.65 -10.79 0.82
N ASN A 153 -19.18 -9.73 1.44
CA ASN A 153 -19.66 -8.54 0.75
C ASN A 153 -18.51 -7.59 0.33
N LEU A 154 -17.32 -7.75 0.93
CA LEU A 154 -16.14 -6.91 0.67
C LEU A 154 -15.33 -7.36 -0.55
N SER A 155 -15.59 -8.55 -1.12
CA SER A 155 -14.87 -9.00 -2.33
C SER A 155 -15.03 -8.03 -3.50
N ARG A 156 -16.24 -7.48 -3.70
CA ARG A 156 -16.49 -6.45 -4.72
C ARG A 156 -15.75 -5.14 -4.41
N LEU A 157 -15.74 -4.75 -3.14
CA LEU A 157 -15.04 -3.55 -2.68
C LEU A 157 -13.53 -3.68 -2.86
N SER A 158 -12.95 -4.84 -2.57
CA SER A 158 -11.53 -5.09 -2.77
C SER A 158 -11.15 -5.18 -4.25
N ILE A 159 -11.97 -5.78 -5.11
CA ILE A 159 -11.72 -5.73 -6.57
C ILE A 159 -11.72 -4.28 -7.06
N LEU A 160 -12.70 -3.48 -6.62
CA LEU A 160 -12.75 -2.05 -6.95
C LEU A 160 -11.49 -1.33 -6.43
N ALA A 161 -11.09 -1.57 -5.19
CA ALA A 161 -9.90 -0.95 -4.61
C ALA A 161 -8.62 -1.35 -5.35
N ALA A 162 -8.46 -2.61 -5.74
CA ALA A 162 -7.34 -3.08 -6.55
C ALA A 162 -7.31 -2.38 -7.93
N VAL A 163 -8.45 -2.21 -8.59
CA VAL A 163 -8.53 -1.47 -9.86
C VAL A 163 -8.14 0.00 -9.66
N MET A 164 -8.62 0.62 -8.58
CA MET A 164 -8.28 2.00 -8.25
C MET A 164 -6.79 2.18 -7.96
N SER A 165 -6.13 1.23 -7.27
CA SER A 165 -4.69 1.32 -7.03
C SER A 165 -3.82 1.15 -8.25
N LEU A 166 -4.17 0.20 -9.11
CA LEU A 166 -3.51 0.07 -10.40
C LEU A 166 -3.70 1.34 -11.23
N THR A 167 -4.90 1.94 -11.22
CA THR A 167 -5.20 3.15 -11.98
C THR A 167 -4.34 4.34 -11.53
N TYR A 168 -4.32 4.69 -10.24
CA TYR A 168 -3.52 5.83 -9.79
C TYR A 168 -2.01 5.59 -9.94
N SER A 169 -1.56 4.34 -9.75
CA SER A 169 -0.15 3.97 -9.92
C SER A 169 0.29 4.09 -11.37
N LEU A 170 -0.55 3.67 -12.33
CA LEU A 170 -0.30 3.85 -13.77
C LEU A 170 -0.29 5.32 -14.18
N ILE A 171 -1.18 6.14 -13.62
CA ILE A 171 -1.16 7.58 -13.85
C ILE A 171 0.15 8.20 -13.34
N GLY A 172 0.55 7.90 -12.09
CA GLY A 172 1.79 8.40 -11.50
C GLY A 172 3.04 7.94 -12.26
N LEU A 173 3.06 6.68 -12.72
CA LEU A 173 4.11 6.15 -13.58
C LEU A 173 4.15 6.87 -14.94
N GLY A 174 3.00 7.03 -15.60
CA GLY A 174 2.91 7.71 -16.89
C GLY A 174 3.39 9.16 -16.82
N LEU A 175 2.96 9.89 -15.79
CA LEU A 175 3.43 11.27 -15.55
C LEU A 175 4.94 11.32 -15.29
N SER A 176 5.49 10.36 -14.53
CA SER A 176 6.94 10.24 -14.31
C SER A 176 7.70 9.97 -15.61
N ILE A 177 7.20 9.08 -16.47
CA ILE A 177 7.78 8.79 -17.80
C ILE A 177 7.81 10.04 -18.66
N VAL A 178 6.70 10.78 -18.74
CA VAL A 178 6.60 12.02 -19.52
C VAL A 178 7.60 13.06 -19.01
N LYS A 179 7.75 13.18 -17.69
CA LYS A 179 8.72 14.10 -17.07
C LYS A 179 10.16 13.73 -17.43
N VAL A 180 10.53 12.46 -17.32
CA VAL A 180 11.87 11.96 -17.72
C VAL A 180 12.12 12.20 -19.21
N ALA A 181 11.14 11.90 -20.07
CA ALA A 181 11.27 12.09 -21.51
C ALA A 181 11.45 13.58 -21.87
N SER A 182 10.67 14.46 -21.24
CA SER A 182 10.75 15.92 -21.44
C SER A 182 12.09 16.50 -20.99
N ALA A 183 12.64 15.99 -19.88
CA ALA A 183 13.97 16.40 -19.40
C ALA A 183 15.09 16.02 -20.38
N LYS A 184 14.99 14.85 -21.02
CA LYS A 184 15.98 14.41 -22.03
C LYS A 184 15.92 15.21 -23.33
N LEU A 185 14.73 15.65 -23.75
CA LEU A 185 14.55 16.42 -24.99
C LEU A 185 15.06 17.86 -24.89
N ASN A 186 15.08 18.44 -23.68
CA ASN A 186 15.52 19.81 -23.43
C ASN A 186 17.03 19.87 -23.11
N GLU A 187 17.87 19.13 -23.85
CA GLU A 187 19.30 18.91 -23.57
C GLU A 187 20.02 20.13 -22.96
N GLY A 188 20.51 19.94 -21.73
CA GLY A 188 21.20 20.95 -20.92
C GLY A 188 20.82 20.93 -19.43
N GLY A 189 19.77 20.22 -19.05
CA GLY A 189 19.39 20.08 -17.64
C GLY A 189 20.35 19.18 -16.88
N GLU A 190 21.37 19.76 -16.23
CA GLU A 190 21.99 19.15 -15.05
C GLU A 190 20.86 18.55 -14.20
N THR A 191 20.95 17.25 -13.87
CA THR A 191 20.27 16.73 -12.70
C THR A 191 20.71 17.61 -11.54
N ARG A 192 19.90 18.59 -11.19
CA ARG A 192 20.15 19.51 -10.07
C ARG A 192 20.25 18.67 -8.81
N THR A 193 21.46 18.26 -8.49
CA THR A 193 21.85 17.77 -7.18
C THR A 193 22.04 18.99 -6.29
N THR A 194 20.98 19.78 -6.11
CA THR A 194 20.94 20.69 -4.96
C THR A 194 20.57 19.88 -3.74
N SER A 195 21.47 19.00 -3.30
CA SER A 195 21.37 18.42 -1.97
C SER A 195 21.49 19.59 -1.00
N ALA A 196 20.37 19.99 -0.39
CA ALA A 196 20.43 20.77 0.84
C ALA A 196 21.41 20.06 1.78
N THR A 197 22.31 20.79 2.42
CA THR A 197 23.26 20.23 3.39
C THR A 197 22.48 19.66 4.57
N VAL A 198 22.17 18.38 4.51
CA VAL A 198 21.52 17.63 5.59
C VAL A 198 22.60 17.13 6.54
N SER A 199 22.37 17.20 7.85
CA SER A 199 23.32 16.61 8.81
C SER A 199 23.41 15.09 8.64
N GLU A 200 24.55 14.50 8.99
CA GLU A 200 24.76 13.04 8.92
C GLU A 200 23.72 12.26 9.73
N ALA A 201 23.34 12.76 10.91
CA ALA A 201 22.31 12.15 11.74
C ALA A 201 20.94 12.14 11.03
N GLN A 202 20.59 13.23 10.35
CA GLN A 202 19.33 13.34 9.63
C GLN A 202 19.34 12.52 8.33
N ARG A 203 20.50 12.38 7.67
CA ARG A 203 20.69 11.45 6.55
C ARG A 203 20.47 10.01 6.98
N LEU A 204 21.08 9.60 8.09
CA LEU A 204 20.89 8.26 8.66
C LEU A 204 19.43 8.02 9.05
N TRP A 205 18.78 9.01 9.67
CA TRP A 205 17.36 8.94 10.02
C TRP A 205 16.45 8.76 8.79
N ARG A 206 16.76 9.44 7.68
CA ARG A 206 16.03 9.29 6.40
C ARG A 206 16.22 7.92 5.78
N ILE A 207 17.42 7.33 5.87
CA ILE A 207 17.66 5.94 5.43
C ILE A 207 16.78 4.97 6.22
N PHE A 208 16.72 5.08 7.55
CA PHE A 208 15.86 4.23 8.36
C PHE A 208 14.37 4.41 8.04
N GLN A 209 13.92 5.65 7.82
CA GLN A 209 12.56 5.91 7.37
C GLN A 209 12.27 5.27 6.02
N ALA A 210 13.17 5.36 5.04
CA ALA A 210 13.00 4.76 3.72
C ALA A 210 12.94 3.22 3.78
N ILE A 211 13.75 2.60 4.64
CA ILE A 211 13.66 1.15 4.88
C ILE A 211 12.31 0.79 5.51
N GLY A 212 11.86 1.57 6.49
CA GLY A 212 10.56 1.40 7.12
C GLY A 212 9.39 1.57 6.15
N ASP A 213 9.47 2.56 5.26
CA ASP A 213 8.49 2.83 4.21
C ASP A 213 8.40 1.67 3.20
N ILE A 214 9.54 1.16 2.73
CA ILE A 214 9.58 -0.05 1.88
C ILE A 214 9.02 -1.27 2.61
N ALA A 215 9.37 -1.46 3.89
CA ALA A 215 8.85 -2.57 4.69
C ALA A 215 7.33 -2.48 4.83
N PHE A 216 6.80 -1.28 5.09
CA PHE A 216 5.38 -0.99 5.18
C PHE A 216 4.67 -1.28 3.86
N ALA A 217 5.27 -0.93 2.73
CA ALA A 217 4.69 -1.15 1.41
C ALA A 217 4.41 -2.64 1.09
N TYR A 218 5.05 -3.59 1.80
CA TYR A 218 4.80 -5.04 1.67
C TYR A 218 3.99 -5.66 2.83
N ALA A 219 3.51 -4.84 3.77
CA ALA A 219 2.85 -5.32 4.98
C ALA A 219 1.39 -5.74 4.73
N TYR A 220 1.15 -7.02 4.38
CA TYR A 220 -0.20 -7.62 4.35
C TYR A 220 -0.31 -8.94 5.13
N SER A 221 0.79 -9.42 5.70
CA SER A 221 0.83 -10.69 6.45
C SER A 221 -0.12 -10.71 7.65
N THR A 222 -0.46 -9.54 8.20
CA THR A 222 -1.38 -9.36 9.34
C THR A 222 -2.84 -9.66 9.02
N VAL A 223 -3.21 -9.70 7.72
CA VAL A 223 -4.56 -10.00 7.23
C VAL A 223 -4.58 -11.24 6.30
N LEU A 224 -3.46 -11.94 6.18
CA LEU A 224 -3.30 -13.06 5.24
C LEU A 224 -4.22 -14.23 5.60
N ILE A 225 -4.33 -14.57 6.89
CA ILE A 225 -5.13 -15.69 7.37
C ILE A 225 -6.62 -15.43 7.13
N GLU A 226 -7.05 -14.20 7.36
CA GLU A 226 -8.40 -13.71 7.15
C GLU A 226 -8.76 -13.76 5.65
N ILE A 227 -7.84 -13.35 4.75
CA ILE A 227 -7.99 -13.53 3.30
C ILE A 227 -8.09 -15.01 2.94
N GLN A 228 -7.21 -15.85 3.49
CA GLN A 228 -7.19 -17.29 3.24
C GLN A 228 -8.46 -17.97 3.72
N ASP A 229 -9.07 -17.49 4.80
CA ASP A 229 -10.33 -18.01 5.32
C ASP A 229 -11.50 -17.79 4.35
N THR A 230 -11.40 -16.87 3.39
CA THR A 230 -12.44 -16.68 2.35
C THR A 230 -12.43 -17.75 1.26
N LEU A 231 -11.33 -18.50 1.14
CA LEU A 231 -11.08 -19.40 0.01
C LEU A 231 -11.98 -20.64 0.04
N LYS A 232 -12.32 -21.14 -1.15
CA LYS A 232 -12.94 -22.46 -1.31
C LYS A 232 -12.05 -23.54 -0.71
N SER A 233 -12.68 -24.57 -0.14
CA SER A 233 -11.95 -25.69 0.49
C SER A 233 -11.24 -26.62 -0.51
N SER A 234 -11.51 -26.51 -1.81
CA SER A 234 -10.90 -27.34 -2.86
C SER A 234 -10.47 -26.47 -4.05
N PRO A 235 -9.19 -26.52 -4.49
CA PRO A 235 -8.06 -27.22 -3.86
C PRO A 235 -7.73 -26.62 -2.47
N ALA A 236 -6.86 -27.29 -1.69
CA ALA A 236 -6.51 -26.89 -0.32
C ALA A 236 -6.21 -25.39 -0.20
N GLU A 237 -6.68 -24.76 0.88
CA GLU A 237 -6.65 -23.30 1.03
C GLU A 237 -5.22 -22.76 0.96
N ASN A 238 -4.25 -23.46 1.57
CA ASN A 238 -2.83 -23.08 1.56
C ASN A 238 -2.23 -23.09 0.14
N LYS A 239 -2.56 -24.06 -0.72
CA LYS A 239 -2.10 -24.12 -2.11
C LYS A 239 -2.65 -22.95 -2.92
N THR A 240 -3.94 -22.67 -2.75
CA THR A 240 -4.60 -21.54 -3.40
C THR A 240 -4.02 -20.22 -2.93
N MET A 241 -3.78 -20.07 -1.62
CA MET A 241 -3.22 -18.86 -1.03
C MET A 241 -1.78 -18.62 -1.47
N LYS A 242 -0.91 -19.64 -1.47
CA LYS A 242 0.47 -19.53 -1.98
C LYS A 242 0.53 -19.06 -3.43
N ARG A 243 -0.35 -19.59 -4.29
CA ARG A 243 -0.49 -19.11 -5.67
C ARG A 243 -0.93 -17.65 -5.71
N ALA A 244 -1.92 -17.29 -4.90
CA ALA A 244 -2.42 -15.93 -4.83
C ALA A 244 -1.35 -14.94 -4.35
N SER A 245 -0.57 -15.30 -3.32
CA SER A 245 0.55 -14.54 -2.79
C SER A 245 1.66 -14.36 -3.81
N LEU A 246 2.04 -15.42 -4.53
CA LEU A 246 3.03 -15.29 -5.61
C LEU A 246 2.59 -14.27 -6.65
N VAL A 247 1.36 -14.41 -7.18
CA VAL A 247 0.84 -13.48 -8.20
C VAL A 247 0.72 -12.06 -7.65
N GLY A 248 0.17 -11.90 -6.44
CA GLY A 248 -0.03 -10.61 -5.80
C GLY A 248 1.29 -9.89 -5.56
N ILE A 249 2.22 -10.53 -4.84
CA ILE A 249 3.52 -9.94 -4.49
C ILE A 249 4.36 -9.68 -5.74
N SER A 250 4.41 -10.59 -6.71
CA SER A 250 5.18 -10.34 -7.95
C SER A 250 4.60 -9.15 -8.73
N THR A 251 3.27 -9.04 -8.81
CA THR A 251 2.61 -7.89 -9.46
C THR A 251 2.96 -6.60 -8.74
N THR A 252 2.81 -6.56 -7.40
CA THR A 252 3.09 -5.35 -6.62
C THR A 252 4.55 -4.94 -6.71
N THR A 253 5.49 -5.89 -6.62
CA THR A 253 6.93 -5.62 -6.73
C THR A 253 7.30 -4.99 -8.07
N ILE A 254 6.73 -5.48 -9.18
CA ILE A 254 6.96 -4.88 -10.50
C ILE A 254 6.48 -3.43 -10.50
N PHE A 255 5.26 -3.17 -10.01
CA PHE A 255 4.72 -1.81 -9.92
C PHE A 255 5.55 -0.91 -9.01
N TYR A 256 6.06 -1.44 -7.90
CA TYR A 256 6.89 -0.71 -6.95
C TYR A 256 8.24 -0.32 -7.52
N LEU A 257 8.89 -1.25 -8.23
CA LEU A 257 10.13 -0.96 -8.94
C LEU A 257 9.88 0.07 -10.04
N LEU A 258 8.79 -0.05 -10.80
CA LEU A 258 8.46 0.93 -11.85
C LEU A 258 8.17 2.32 -11.26
N CYS A 259 7.24 2.43 -10.31
CA CYS A 259 6.85 3.72 -9.72
C CYS A 259 8.00 4.35 -8.93
N GLY A 260 8.71 3.55 -8.13
CA GLY A 260 9.85 4.01 -7.35
C GLY A 260 11.01 4.46 -8.23
N CYS A 261 11.48 3.59 -9.13
CA CYS A 261 12.66 3.90 -9.95
C CYS A 261 12.37 5.00 -10.98
N VAL A 262 11.22 4.94 -11.67
CA VAL A 262 10.89 5.96 -12.68
C VAL A 262 10.51 7.28 -12.00
N GLY A 263 9.85 7.23 -10.84
CA GLY A 263 9.63 8.41 -10.01
C GLY A 263 10.96 9.03 -9.55
N TYR A 264 11.90 8.23 -9.06
CA TYR A 264 13.23 8.73 -8.70
C TYR A 264 13.99 9.28 -9.92
N ALA A 265 13.88 8.64 -11.10
CA ALA A 265 14.43 9.21 -12.35
C ALA A 265 13.82 10.57 -12.69
N ALA A 266 12.54 10.76 -12.41
CA ALA A 266 11.80 11.98 -12.74
C ALA A 266 12.12 13.14 -11.79
N PHE A 267 12.42 12.85 -10.52
CA PHE A 267 12.54 13.88 -9.47
C PHE A 267 13.92 13.98 -8.81
N GLY A 268 14.76 12.95 -8.91
CA GLY A 268 16.05 12.91 -8.21
C GLY A 268 15.89 12.99 -6.69
N GLU A 269 16.82 13.68 -6.03
CA GLU A 269 16.83 13.89 -4.57
C GLU A 269 15.59 14.64 -4.06
N ASP A 270 14.90 15.38 -4.94
CA ASP A 270 13.68 16.13 -4.65
C ASP A 270 12.40 15.30 -4.84
N ALA A 271 12.52 13.96 -4.91
CA ALA A 271 11.37 13.07 -5.01
C ALA A 271 10.37 13.32 -3.86
N PRO A 272 9.08 13.54 -4.16
CA PRO A 272 8.09 13.84 -3.13
C PRO A 272 7.73 12.58 -2.33
N GLY A 273 7.38 12.76 -1.06
CA GLY A 273 6.85 11.67 -0.21
C GLY A 273 5.47 11.17 -0.65
N ASP A 274 4.76 11.91 -1.50
CA ASP A 274 3.59 11.46 -2.24
C ASP A 274 3.68 11.97 -3.67
N LEU A 275 3.90 11.04 -4.60
CA LEU A 275 4.05 11.29 -6.04
C LEU A 275 2.86 12.03 -6.67
N LEU A 276 1.64 11.84 -6.14
CA LEU A 276 0.40 12.42 -6.68
C LEU A 276 -0.05 13.69 -5.95
N SER A 277 0.70 14.10 -4.92
CA SER A 277 0.52 15.39 -4.26
C SER A 277 1.01 16.54 -5.14
N GLY A 278 0.65 17.78 -4.78
CA GLY A 278 1.07 18.99 -5.50
C GLY A 278 2.59 19.24 -5.49
N THR A 279 3.36 18.47 -4.70
CA THR A 279 4.82 18.51 -4.74
C THR A 279 5.42 17.61 -5.82
N GLY A 280 4.67 16.62 -6.32
CA GLY A 280 5.07 15.79 -7.45
C GLY A 280 4.69 16.42 -8.79
N PHE A 281 3.40 16.54 -9.05
CA PHE A 281 2.90 17.00 -10.34
C PHE A 281 1.89 18.14 -10.17
N ASN A 282 1.95 19.11 -11.08
CA ASN A 282 1.03 20.26 -11.10
C ASN A 282 0.08 20.24 -12.30
N HIS A 283 0.43 19.51 -13.38
CA HIS A 283 -0.38 19.42 -14.59
C HIS A 283 -0.32 18.03 -15.24
N PRO A 284 -1.37 17.61 -15.97
CA PRO A 284 -2.66 18.29 -16.08
C PRO A 284 -3.54 18.03 -14.84
N VAL A 285 -4.14 19.08 -14.28
CA VAL A 285 -4.89 19.06 -13.01
C VAL A 285 -6.03 18.04 -12.99
N TRP A 286 -6.74 17.88 -14.11
CA TRP A 286 -7.86 16.92 -14.19
C TRP A 286 -7.39 15.47 -13.99
N LEU A 287 -6.21 15.12 -14.51
CA LEU A 287 -5.67 13.76 -14.41
C LEU A 287 -5.18 13.48 -12.99
N LEU A 288 -4.60 14.48 -12.34
CA LEU A 288 -4.24 14.42 -10.92
C LEU A 288 -5.46 14.28 -10.03
N ASN A 289 -6.56 14.97 -10.35
CA ASN A 289 -7.82 14.79 -9.64
C ASN A 289 -8.36 13.37 -9.79
N VAL A 290 -8.32 12.79 -10.99
CA VAL A 290 -8.71 11.39 -11.21
C VAL A 290 -7.85 10.46 -10.36
N ALA A 291 -6.53 10.63 -10.38
CA ALA A 291 -5.62 9.81 -9.59
C ALA A 291 -5.89 9.91 -8.08
N ASN A 292 -6.10 11.12 -7.55
CA ASN A 292 -6.39 11.33 -6.14
C ASN A 292 -7.79 10.81 -5.73
N VAL A 293 -8.80 10.89 -6.60
CA VAL A 293 -10.10 10.21 -6.38
C VAL A 293 -9.90 8.69 -6.31
N CYS A 294 -9.09 8.12 -7.22
CA CYS A 294 -8.75 6.70 -7.16
C CYS A 294 -8.04 6.33 -5.86
N VAL A 295 -7.08 7.13 -5.38
CA VAL A 295 -6.42 6.91 -4.06
C VAL A 295 -7.46 6.91 -2.94
N ALA A 296 -8.35 7.90 -2.88
CA ALA A 296 -9.37 7.96 -1.84
C ALA A 296 -10.31 6.73 -1.85
N ILE A 297 -10.81 6.32 -3.02
CA ILE A 297 -11.67 5.14 -3.15
C ILE A 297 -10.92 3.85 -2.78
N HIS A 298 -9.67 3.72 -3.23
CA HIS A 298 -8.82 2.59 -2.87
C HIS A 298 -8.68 2.47 -1.35
N LEU A 299 -8.30 3.56 -0.68
CA LEU A 299 -8.02 3.55 0.76
C LEU A 299 -9.28 3.33 1.59
N ILE A 300 -10.46 3.69 1.07
CA ILE A 300 -11.74 3.28 1.67
C ILE A 300 -11.86 1.75 1.70
N GLY A 301 -11.58 1.08 0.58
CA GLY A 301 -11.64 -0.38 0.50
C GLY A 301 -10.53 -1.09 1.27
N ALA A 302 -9.30 -0.58 1.21
CA ALA A 302 -8.15 -1.15 1.92
C ALA A 302 -8.32 -1.08 3.44
N TYR A 303 -8.85 0.03 3.97
CA TYR A 303 -9.15 0.17 5.40
C TYR A 303 -10.11 -0.93 5.89
N GLN A 304 -11.16 -1.22 5.12
CA GLN A 304 -12.14 -2.25 5.47
C GLN A 304 -11.55 -3.66 5.45
N VAL A 305 -10.57 -3.93 4.58
CA VAL A 305 -9.83 -5.21 4.58
C VAL A 305 -8.97 -5.35 5.85
N SER A 306 -8.44 -4.24 6.36
CA SER A 306 -7.61 -4.22 7.59
C SER A 306 -8.41 -4.16 8.90
N SER A 307 -9.72 -3.92 8.84
CA SER A 307 -10.59 -3.79 10.03
C SER A 307 -11.37 -5.06 10.37
N VAL A 308 -11.06 -6.18 9.73
CA VAL A 308 -11.77 -7.47 9.87
C VAL A 308 -11.05 -8.39 10.84
#